data_AF-A0A1F2R513-F1
#
_entry.id   AF-A0A1F2R513-F1
#
_cell.length_a   1.000
_cell.length_b   1.000
_cell.length_c   1.000
_cell.angle_alpha   90.00
_cell.angle_beta   90.00
_cell.angle_gamma   90.00
#
_symmetry.space_group_name_H-M   'P 1'
#
loop_
_entity.id
_entity.type
_entity.pdbx_description
1 polymer ?
#
loop_
_entity_poly.entity_id
_entity_poly.type
_entity_poly.pdbx_seq_one_letter_code
_entity_poly.pdbx_strand_id
1 'polypeptide(L)'
;MHATKPQILARMLLNLKRVYVRMHSFPQARDVTELLVAVDPSATNELRDRGLLAFHLKDFSGALRDLQAYLQLSASTTLDEEEREEHAQIWEHVKTLRRRVASLN
;
A
#
# COMPACT_ATOMS: atom_id res chain seq x y z
N MET A 1 -9.09 8.71 27.58
CA MET A 1 -9.39 9.11 26.19
C MET A 1 -10.15 7.96 25.53
N HIS A 2 -11.33 8.20 24.95
CA HIS A 2 -12.12 7.15 24.29
C HIS A 2 -11.79 7.10 22.79
N ALA A 3 -11.85 5.90 22.21
CA ALA A 3 -11.62 5.72 20.78
C ALA A 3 -12.72 6.41 19.95
N THR A 4 -12.31 7.13 18.91
CA THR A 4 -13.23 7.75 17.96
C THR A 4 -13.78 6.71 16.97
N LYS A 5 -14.90 7.02 16.31
CA LYS A 5 -15.48 6.13 15.29
C LYS A 5 -14.48 5.79 14.16
N PRO A 6 -13.72 6.76 13.60
CA PRO A 6 -12.67 6.43 12.61
C PRO A 6 -11.58 5.50 13.15
N GLN A 7 -11.14 5.69 14.40
CA GLN A 7 -10.13 4.82 15.02
C GLN A 7 -10.63 3.38 15.19
N ILE A 8 -11.90 3.21 15.59
CA ILE A 8 -12.54 1.90 15.68
C ILE A 8 -12.63 1.26 14.29
N LEU A 9 -13.10 2.02 13.29
CA LEU A 9 -13.24 1.53 11.92
C LEU A 9 -11.89 1.10 11.33
N ALA A 10 -10.86 1.94 11.46
CA ALA A 10 -9.50 1.62 11.00
C ALA A 10 -8.98 0.32 11.64
N ARG A 11 -9.20 0.12 12.95
CA ARG A 11 -8.80 -1.12 13.63
C ARG A 11 -9.52 -2.35 13.07
N MET A 12 -10.83 -2.24 12.81
CA MET A 12 -11.62 -3.34 12.27
C MET A 12 -11.21 -3.68 10.83
N LEU A 13 -10.97 -2.66 10.00
CA LEU A 13 -10.49 -2.84 8.64
C LEU A 13 -9.07 -3.44 8.61
N LEU A 14 -8.16 -3.00 9.48
CA LEU A 14 -6.83 -3.60 9.61
C LEU A 14 -6.90 -5.09 9.96
N ASN A 15 -7.79 -5.47 10.88
CA ASN A 15 -8.01 -6.86 11.23
C ASN A 15 -8.55 -7.66 10.04
N LEU A 16 -9.51 -7.09 9.30
CA LEU A 16 -10.09 -7.71 8.11
C LEU A 16 -9.06 -7.88 6.99
N LYS A 17 -8.23 -6.86 6.72
CA LYS A 17 -7.12 -6.92 5.76
C LYS A 17 -6.20 -8.10 6.08
N ARG A 18 -5.79 -8.23 7.35
CA ARG A 18 -4.91 -9.32 7.81
C ARG A 18 -5.53 -10.70 7.60
N VAL A 19 -6.84 -10.84 7.79
CA VAL A 19 -7.55 -12.10 7.49
C VAL A 19 -7.51 -12.41 6.01
N TYR A 20 -7.86 -11.45 5.14
CA TYR A 20 -7.86 -11.68 3.68
C TYR A 20 -6.46 -11.94 3.13
N VAL A 21 -5.43 -11.26 3.62
CA VAL A 21 -4.03 -11.53 3.24
C VAL A 21 -3.62 -12.95 3.63
N ARG A 22 -3.93 -13.40 4.87
CA ARG A 22 -3.63 -14.78 5.29
C ARG A 22 -4.38 -15.84 4.47
N MET A 23 -5.56 -15.51 3.96
CA MET A 23 -6.34 -16.37 3.08
C MET A 23 -5.92 -16.28 1.62
N HIS A 24 -4.87 -15.51 1.28
CA HIS A 24 -4.47 -15.20 -0.10
C HIS A 24 -5.61 -14.61 -0.96
N SER A 25 -6.61 -14.01 -0.30
CA SER A 25 -7.76 -13.33 -0.93
C SER A 25 -7.37 -11.90 -1.28
N PHE A 26 -6.43 -11.76 -2.23
CA PHE A 26 -5.81 -10.48 -2.56
C PHE A 26 -6.76 -9.42 -3.15
N PRO A 27 -7.79 -9.75 -3.96
CA PRO A 27 -8.80 -8.78 -4.37
C PRO A 27 -9.49 -8.13 -3.16
N GLN A 28 -9.96 -8.94 -2.22
CA GLN A 28 -10.64 -8.46 -1.02
C GLN A 28 -9.69 -7.71 -0.08
N ALA A 29 -8.43 -8.15 0.02
CA ALA A 29 -7.42 -7.40 0.75
C ALA A 29 -7.22 -6.00 0.15
N ARG A 30 -7.18 -5.88 -1.19
CA ARG A 30 -7.05 -4.59 -1.89
C ARG A 30 -8.25 -3.68 -1.60
N ASP A 31 -9.48 -4.20 -1.68
CA ASP A 31 -10.69 -3.43 -1.40
C ASP A 31 -10.66 -2.87 0.03
N VAL A 32 -10.23 -3.68 1.00
CA VAL A 32 -10.09 -3.22 2.40
C VAL A 32 -9.01 -2.15 2.55
N THR A 33 -7.89 -2.28 1.84
CA THR A 33 -6.83 -1.27 1.86
C THR A 33 -7.29 0.06 1.24
N GLU A 34 -8.13 0.03 0.20
CA GLU A 34 -8.75 1.24 -0.34
C GLU A 34 -9.62 1.96 0.70
N LEU A 35 -10.42 1.20 1.45
CA LEU A 35 -11.20 1.75 2.56
C LEU A 35 -10.31 2.33 3.67
N LEU A 36 -9.20 1.68 4.00
CA LEU A 36 -8.25 2.17 5.01
C LEU A 36 -7.63 3.51 4.60
N VAL A 37 -7.21 3.65 3.35
CA VAL A 37 -6.69 4.93 2.81
C VAL A 37 -7.78 6.02 2.82
N ALA A 38 -9.04 5.67 2.57
CA ALA A 38 -10.14 6.63 2.65
C ALA A 38 -10.45 7.07 4.10
N VAL A 39 -10.28 6.17 5.09
CA VAL A 39 -10.48 6.48 6.51
C VAL A 39 -9.34 7.32 7.07
N ASP A 40 -8.10 7.01 6.69
CA ASP A 40 -6.90 7.72 7.10
C ASP A 40 -5.95 7.90 5.92
N PRO A 41 -6.02 9.04 5.21
CA PRO A 41 -5.11 9.34 4.11
C PRO A 41 -3.64 9.49 4.53
N SER A 42 -3.35 9.65 5.83
CA SER A 42 -1.98 9.76 6.35
C SER A 42 -1.33 8.41 6.60
N ALA A 43 -2.09 7.31 6.52
CA ALA A 43 -1.58 5.94 6.68
C ALA A 43 -0.80 5.49 5.43
N THR A 44 0.44 5.97 5.30
CA THR A 44 1.33 5.70 4.14
C THR A 44 1.61 4.22 3.92
N ASN A 45 1.62 3.43 5.00
CA ASN A 45 1.73 1.97 4.95
C ASN A 45 0.57 1.33 4.16
N GLU A 46 -0.63 1.88 4.24
CA GLU A 46 -1.79 1.39 3.50
C GLU A 46 -1.69 1.72 2.01
N LEU A 47 -1.08 2.85 1.67
CA LEU A 47 -0.78 3.19 0.27
C LEU A 47 0.24 2.22 -0.34
N ARG A 48 1.29 1.86 0.40
CA ARG A 48 2.25 0.83 0.00
C ARG A 48 1.56 -0.52 -0.22
N ASP A 49 0.77 -0.97 0.75
CA ASP A 49 0.10 -2.26 0.70
C ASP A 49 -0.88 -2.33 -0.49
N ARG A 50 -1.59 -1.23 -0.81
CA ARG A 50 -2.49 -1.16 -1.98
C ARG A 50 -1.71 -1.30 -3.28
N GLY A 51 -0.55 -0.65 -3.38
CA GLY A 51 0.34 -0.74 -4.53
C GLY A 51 0.89 -2.16 -4.75
N LEU A 52 1.32 -2.83 -3.68
CA LEU A 52 1.80 -4.22 -3.74
C LEU A 52 0.69 -5.20 -4.12
N LEU A 53 -0.50 -5.06 -3.54
CA LEU A 53 -1.66 -5.88 -3.89
C LEU A 53 -2.10 -5.64 -5.34
N ALA A 54 -2.11 -4.38 -5.81
CA ALA A 54 -2.37 -4.05 -7.20
C ALA A 54 -1.35 -4.71 -8.15
N PHE A 55 -0.07 -4.73 -7.78
CA PHE A 55 0.97 -5.42 -8.54
C PHE A 55 0.69 -6.93 -8.63
N HIS A 56 0.38 -7.59 -7.52
CA HIS A 56 0.00 -9.00 -7.50
C HIS A 56 -1.22 -9.31 -8.37
N LEU A 57 -2.18 -8.38 -8.43
CA LEU A 57 -3.38 -8.46 -9.25
C LEU A 57 -3.16 -8.00 -10.71
N LYS A 58 -1.91 -7.75 -11.11
CA LYS A 58 -1.51 -7.28 -12.45
C LYS A 58 -2.10 -5.93 -12.87
N ASP A 59 -2.61 -5.15 -11.92
CA ASP A 59 -2.94 -3.75 -12.12
C ASP A 59 -1.67 -2.91 -12.00
N PHE A 60 -0.83 -2.97 -13.03
CA PHE A 60 0.49 -2.34 -13.02
C PHE A 60 0.41 -0.81 -12.97
N SER A 61 -0.61 -0.22 -13.58
CA SER A 61 -0.83 1.23 -13.54
C SER A 61 -1.23 1.68 -12.14
N GLY A 62 -2.13 0.95 -11.46
CA GLY A 62 -2.48 1.18 -10.06
C GLY A 62 -1.29 1.02 -9.12
N ALA A 63 -0.56 -0.08 -9.27
CA ALA A 63 0.64 -0.36 -8.50
C ALA A 63 1.69 0.76 -8.63
N LEU A 64 1.95 1.21 -9.86
CA LEU A 64 2.93 2.24 -10.11
C LEU A 64 2.56 3.57 -9.42
N ARG A 65 1.29 4.00 -9.55
CA ARG A 65 0.81 5.24 -8.91
C ARG A 65 0.97 5.20 -7.40
N ASP A 66 0.51 4.13 -6.76
CA ASP A 66 0.49 4.03 -5.30
C ASP A 66 1.90 3.91 -4.72
N LEU A 67 2.76 3.07 -5.32
CA LEU A 67 4.14 2.90 -4.83
C LEU A 67 5.00 4.15 -5.07
N GLN A 68 4.77 4.91 -6.15
CA GLN A 68 5.43 6.21 -6.34
C GLN A 68 5.03 7.21 -5.26
N ALA A 69 3.73 7.30 -4.96
CA ALA A 69 3.24 8.20 -3.93
C ALA A 69 3.74 7.81 -2.53
N TYR A 70 3.81 6.50 -2.22
CA TYR A 70 4.44 6.00 -1.00
C TYR A 70 5.89 6.49 -0.88
N LEU A 71 6.73 6.24 -1.89
CA LEU A 71 8.15 6.63 -1.88
C LEU A 71 8.33 8.16 -1.72
N GLN A 72 7.46 8.96 -2.33
CA GLN A 72 7.51 10.42 -2.18
C GLN A 72 7.21 10.87 -0.74
N LEU A 73 6.22 10.25 -0.10
CA LEU A 73 5.83 10.59 1.26
C LEU A 73 6.84 10.09 2.29
N SER A 74 7.39 8.88 2.11
CA SER A 74 8.38 8.30 3.01
C SER A 74 9.75 8.99 2.94
N ALA A 75 10.11 9.60 1.81
CA ALA A 75 11.38 10.31 1.65
C ALA A 75 11.55 11.50 2.61
N SER A 76 10.46 12.02 3.18
CA SER A 76 10.49 13.13 4.14
C SER A 76 10.61 12.67 5.60
N THR A 77 10.60 11.36 5.85
CA THR A 77 10.65 10.77 7.19
C THR A 77 12.05 10.22 7.46
N THR A 78 12.52 10.33 8.72
CA THR A 78 13.73 9.63 9.16
C THR A 78 13.44 8.13 9.23
N LEU A 79 13.95 7.38 8.27
CA LEU A 79 13.79 5.93 8.19
C LEU A 79 14.83 5.22 9.06
N ASP A 80 14.48 4.10 9.66
CA ASP A 80 15.45 3.15 10.22
C ASP A 80 16.10 2.28 9.13
N GLU A 81 16.94 1.31 9.52
CA GLU A 81 17.63 0.45 8.55
C GLU A 81 16.68 -0.51 7.82
N GLU A 82 15.68 -1.05 8.52
CA GLU A 82 14.69 -1.97 7.94
C GLU A 82 13.80 -1.22 6.93
N GLU A 83 13.34 -0.03 7.30
CA GLU A 83 12.57 0.85 6.44
C GLU A 83 13.36 1.32 5.22
N ARG A 84 14.67 1.54 5.34
CA ARG A 84 15.55 1.86 4.20
C ARG A 84 15.65 0.72 3.20
N GLU A 85 15.81 -0.51 3.69
CA GLU A 85 15.89 -1.72 2.86
C GLU A 85 14.55 -1.95 2.14
N GLU A 86 13.43 -1.84 2.87
CA GLU A 86 12.11 -1.90 2.26
C GLU A 86 11.91 -0.82 1.19
N HIS A 87 12.30 0.42 1.48
CA HIS A 87 12.23 1.52 0.53
C HIS A 87 13.03 1.25 -0.74
N ALA A 88 14.22 0.64 -0.62
CA ALA A 88 15.03 0.23 -1.77
C ALA A 88 14.33 -0.85 -2.61
N GLN A 89 13.71 -1.86 -1.97
CA GLN A 89 12.97 -2.92 -2.66
C GLN A 89 11.76 -2.37 -3.42
N ILE A 90 10.99 -1.47 -2.79
CA ILE A 90 9.85 -0.80 -3.42
C ILE A 90 10.31 0.07 -4.60
N TRP A 91 11.47 0.73 -4.48
CA TRP A 91 12.03 1.50 -5.58
C TRP A 91 12.40 0.64 -6.80
N GLU A 92 12.97 -0.56 -6.59
CA GLU A 92 13.21 -1.52 -7.68
C GLU A 92 11.90 -2.02 -8.32
N HIS A 93 10.84 -2.20 -7.53
CA HIS A 93 9.51 -2.54 -8.05
C HIS A 93 8.98 -1.42 -8.95
N VAL A 94 9.11 -0.15 -8.52
CA VAL A 94 8.70 1.02 -9.30
C VAL A 94 9.46 1.12 -10.62
N LYS A 95 10.77 0.86 -10.65
CA LYS A 95 11.53 0.82 -11.91
C LYS A 95 10.99 -0.22 -12.88
N THR A 96 10.75 -1.42 -12.38
CA THR A 96 10.23 -2.54 -13.17
C THR A 96 8.85 -2.22 -13.72
N LEU A 97 7.97 -1.68 -12.87
CA LEU A 97 6.64 -1.21 -13.25
C LEU A 97 6.67 -0.12 -14.31
N ARG A 98 7.56 0.88 -14.21
CA ARG A 98 7.71 1.94 -15.23
C ARG A 98 8.02 1.36 -16.60
N ARG A 99 8.98 0.43 -16.69
CA ARG A 99 9.31 -0.25 -17.95
C ARG A 99 8.12 -1.03 -18.50
N ARG A 100 7.40 -1.73 -17.63
CA ARG A 100 6.23 -2.54 -18.01
C ARG A 100 5.07 -1.69 -18.52
N VAL A 101 4.70 -0.63 -17.80
CA VAL A 101 3.64 0.29 -18.20
C VAL A 101 4.00 0.99 -19.52
N ALA A 102 5.26 1.42 -19.69
CA ALA A 102 5.73 2.02 -20.93
C ALA A 102 5.66 1.07 -22.14
N SER A 103 5.83 -0.25 -21.93
CA SER A 103 5.69 -1.24 -23.01
C SER A 103 4.25 -1.61 -23.39
N LEU A 104 3.27 -1.15 -22.61
CA LEU A 104 1.84 -1.47 -22.80
C LEU A 104 1.04 -0.31 -23.41
N ASN A 105 1.66 0.87 -23.53
CA ASN A 105 1.11 2.06 -24.19
C ASN A 105 1.71 2.21 -25.59
#